data_AF-A0A2V8P9D2-F1
#
_entry.id   AF-A0A2V8P9D2-F1
#
_cell.length_a   1.000
_cell.length_b   1.000
_cell.length_c   1.000
_cell.angle_alpha   90.00
_cell.angle_beta   90.00
_cell.angle_gamma   90.00
#
_symmetry.space_group_name_H-M   'P 1'
#
loop_
_entity.id
_entity.type
_entity.pdbx_description
1 polymer ?
#
loop_
_entity_poly.entity_id
_entity_poly.type
_entity_poly.pdbx_seq_one_letter_code
_entity_poly.pdbx_strand_id
1 'polypeptide(L)' 'MRKILRALATVGIVTLLFLPFAVGTPEYAKKESKQCVYCHTGIGKPDLNDAGRYYKDHKTLEGYKERKP' A
#
# COMPACT_ATOMS: atom_id res chain seq x y z
N MET A 1 -16.02 -26.53 -20.57
CA MET A 1 -15.02 -25.56 -21.06
C MET A 1 -15.33 -24.09 -20.76
N ARG A 2 -16.41 -23.50 -21.30
CA ARG A 2 -16.65 -22.03 -21.29
C ARG A 2 -16.83 -21.40 -19.90
N LYS A 3 -17.38 -22.14 -18.92
CA LYS A 3 -17.47 -21.70 -17.51
C LYS A 3 -16.11 -21.72 -16.80
N ILE A 4 -15.28 -22.72 -17.08
CA ILE A 4 -13.91 -22.85 -16.56
C ILE A 4 -13.03 -21.74 -17.15
N LEU A 5 -13.18 -21.47 -18.45
CA LEU A 5 -12.46 -20.39 -19.13
C LEU A 5 -12.83 -19.01 -18.57
N ARG A 6 -14.12 -18.79 -18.24
CA ARG A 6 -14.59 -17.55 -17.57
C ARG A 6 -14.06 -17.45 -16.15
N ALA A 7 -14.06 -18.54 -15.38
CA ALA A 7 -13.51 -18.56 -14.02
C ALA A 7 -12.01 -18.26 -13.99
N LEU A 8 -11.24 -18.85 -14.92
CA LEU A 8 -9.81 -18.56 -15.08
C LEU A 8 -9.55 -17.10 -15.47
N ALA A 9 -10.36 -16.54 -16.39
CA ALA A 9 -10.26 -15.14 -16.77
C ALA A 9 -10.54 -14.20 -15.58
N THR A 10 -11.56 -14.49 -14.77
CA THR A 10 -11.87 -13.67 -13.58
C THR A 10 -10.77 -13.74 -12.52
N VAL A 11 -10.21 -14.92 -12.25
CA VAL A 11 -9.11 -15.07 -11.29
C VAL A 11 -7.84 -14.37 -11.78
N GLY A 12 -7.54 -14.47 -13.08
CA GLY A 12 -6.41 -13.77 -13.69
C GLY A 12 -6.52 -12.24 -13.55
N ILE A 13 -7.69 -11.67 -13.86
CA ILE A 13 -7.94 -10.22 -13.72
C ILE A 13 -7.80 -9.76 -12.28
N VAL A 14 -8.35 -10.50 -11.32
CA VAL A 14 -8.23 -10.17 -9.88
C VAL A 14 -6.77 -10.17 -9.46
N THR A 15 -5.98 -11.17 -9.88
CA THR A 15 -4.56 -11.27 -9.55
C THR A 15 -3.76 -10.09 -10.11
N LEU A 16 -4.06 -9.65 -11.34
CA LEU A 16 -3.43 -8.49 -11.97
C LEU A 16 -3.68 -7.17 -11.21
N LEU A 17 -4.83 -7.01 -10.56
CA LEU A 17 -5.15 -5.84 -9.75
C LEU A 17 -4.31 -5.75 -8.46
N PHE A 18 -3.74 -6.86 -7.99
CA PHE A 18 -2.95 -6.91 -6.76
C PHE A 18 -1.43 -6.80 -6.96
N LEU A 19 -0.92 -6.91 -8.20
CA LEU A 19 0.50 -6.72 -8.54
C LEU A 19 1.13 -5.42 -7.99
N PRO A 20 0.48 -4.23 -8.06
CA PRO A 20 1.09 -2.99 -7.58
C PRO A 20 1.19 -2.89 -6.05
N PHE A 21 0.62 -3.83 -5.29
CA PHE A 21 0.84 -3.90 -3.84
C PHE A 21 2.13 -4.64 -3.46
N ALA A 22 2.79 -5.32 -4.41
CA ALA A 22 4.01 -6.09 -4.15
C ALA A 22 5.30 -5.24 -4.09
N VAL A 23 5.23 -3.94 -4.40
CA VAL A 23 6.39 -3.03 -4.39
C VAL A 23 6.58 -2.30 -3.06
N GLY A 24 5.65 -2.42 -2.12
CA GLY A 24 5.83 -1.99 -0.74
C GLY A 24 6.39 -3.15 0.08
N THR A 25 7.49 -2.94 0.81
CA THR A 25 8.05 -3.94 1.71
C THR A 25 6.98 -4.36 2.74
N PRO A 26 6.40 -5.57 2.59
CA PRO A 26 5.19 -5.97 3.32
C PRO A 26 5.41 -5.99 4.84
N GLU A 27 6.67 -6.10 5.28
CA GLU A 27 7.07 -6.03 6.68
C GLU A 27 6.73 -4.69 7.33
N TYR A 28 6.97 -3.56 6.65
CA TYR A 28 6.66 -2.24 7.21
C TYR A 28 5.16 -1.96 7.15
N ALA A 29 4.49 -2.38 6.07
CA ALA A 29 3.03 -2.29 5.97
C ALA A 29 2.34 -3.08 7.09
N LYS A 30 2.86 -4.28 7.41
CA LYS A 30 2.37 -5.11 8.52
C LYS A 30 2.66 -4.49 9.89
N LYS A 31 3.87 -3.96 10.08
CA LYS A 31 4.29 -3.30 11.33
C LYS A 31 3.37 -2.13 11.68
N GLU A 32 3.14 -1.23 10.72
CA GLU A 32 2.38 0.00 10.97
C GLU A 32 0.86 -0.18 10.81
N SER A 33 0.43 -1.16 10.00
CA SER A 33 -0.99 -1.43 9.69
C SER A 33 -1.78 -0.18 9.25
N LYS A 34 -1.12 0.73 8.51
CA LYS A 34 -1.72 1.95 7.96
C LYS A 34 -2.02 1.82 6.47
N GLN A 35 -3.01 2.57 5.97
CA GLN A 35 -3.27 2.65 4.53
C GLN A 35 -2.08 3.29 3.79
N CYS A 36 -1.89 2.97 2.51
CA CYS A 36 -0.78 3.51 1.70
C CYS A 36 -0.74 5.05 1.71
N VAL A 37 -1.92 5.68 1.63
CA VAL A 37 -2.08 7.15 1.65
C VAL A 37 -1.70 7.79 2.99
N TYR A 38 -1.49 6.98 4.03
CA TYR A 38 -1.01 7.48 5.31
C TYR A 38 0.43 7.97 5.21
N CYS A 39 1.28 7.28 4.44
CA CYS A 39 2.69 7.68 4.23
C CYS A 39 2.92 8.30 2.85
N HIS A 40 2.12 7.94 1.85
CA HIS A 40 2.26 8.41 0.47
C HIS A 40 1.23 9.48 0.13
N THR A 41 1.56 10.36 -0.80
CA THR A 41 0.64 11.40 -1.30
C THR A 41 -0.53 10.83 -2.10
N GLY A 42 -0.41 9.57 -2.56
CA GLY A 42 -1.46 8.86 -3.29
C GLY A 42 -1.15 7.38 -3.46
N ILE A 43 -2.15 6.61 -3.86
CA ILE A 43 -1.99 5.17 -4.14
C ILE A 43 -1.08 4.99 -5.36
N GLY A 44 -0.02 4.18 -5.22
CA GLY A 44 0.95 3.93 -6.28
C GLY A 44 1.90 5.09 -6.58
N LYS A 45 1.87 6.17 -5.77
CA LYS A 45 2.80 7.28 -5.89
C LYS A 45 4.01 7.06 -4.98
N PRO A 46 5.25 7.22 -5.47
CA PRO A 46 6.44 7.07 -4.63
C PRO A 46 6.61 8.27 -3.67
N ASP A 47 5.93 9.39 -3.94
CA ASP A 47 6.04 10.61 -3.15
C ASP A 47 5.49 10.41 -1.73
N LEU A 48 6.27 10.83 -0.74
CA LEU A 48 5.93 10.75 0.68
C LEU A 48 5.26 12.04 1.15
N ASN A 49 4.26 11.92 2.01
CA ASN A 49 3.69 13.03 2.76
C ASN A 49 4.49 13.31 4.05
N ASP A 50 3.96 14.16 4.94
CA ASP A 50 4.63 14.46 6.22
C ASP A 50 4.89 13.22 7.10
N ALA A 51 3.91 12.32 7.19
CA ALA A 51 4.04 11.09 7.98
C ALA A 51 5.04 10.13 7.35
N GLY A 52 5.02 9.99 6.02
CA GLY A 52 5.98 9.17 5.30
C GLY A 52 7.41 9.69 5.42
N ARG A 53 7.60 11.01 5.39
CA ARG A 53 8.90 11.64 5.66
C ARG A 53 9.37 11.38 7.09
N TYR A 54 8.49 11.58 8.09
CA TYR A 54 8.81 11.27 9.49
C TYR A 54 9.23 9.80 9.65
N TYR A 55 8.47 8.88 9.05
CA TYR A 55 8.78 7.45 9.09
C TYR A 55 10.13 7.11 8.45
N LYS A 56 10.45 7.75 7.31
CA LYS A 56 11.72 7.54 6.62
C LYS A 56 12.90 7.84 7.55
N ASP A 57 12.77 8.88 8.38
CA ASP A 57 13.82 9.35 9.29
C ASP A 57 13.84 8.56 10.62
N HIS A 58 12.67 8.21 11.17
CA HIS A 58 12.55 7.62 12.51
C HIS A 58 12.35 6.09 12.50
N LYS A 59 12.01 5.50 11.35
CA LYS A 59 11.64 4.07 11.19
C LYS A 59 10.47 3.61 12.08
N THR A 60 9.71 4.57 12.60
CA THR A 60 8.52 4.38 13.44
C THR A 60 7.57 5.54 13.22
N LEU A 61 6.27 5.29 13.36
CA LEU A 61 5.24 6.35 13.46
C LEU A 61 5.00 6.77 14.91
N GLU A 62 5.66 6.14 15.88
CA GLU A 62 5.57 6.52 17.28
C GLU A 62 6.05 7.97 17.48
N GLY A 63 5.24 8.76 18.18
CA GLY A 63 5.51 10.18 18.41
C GLY A 63 5.17 11.10 17.23
N TYR A 64 4.82 10.56 16.05
CA TYR A 64 4.31 11.38 14.96
C TYR A 64 2.96 11.96 15.35
N LYS A 65 2.89 13.29 15.45
CA LYS A 65 1.63 14.01 15.67
C LYS A 65 1.09 14.44 14.32
N GLU A 66 0.03 13.77 13.89
CA GLU A 66 -0.72 14.21 12.72
C GLU A 66 -1.12 15.67 12.89
N ARG A 67 -0.77 16.51 11.91
CA ARG A 67 -1.40 17.82 11.80
C ARG A 67 -2.85 17.56 11.39
N LYS A 68 -3.77 17.63 12.36
CA LYS A 68 -5.20 17.65 12.06
C LYS A 68 -5.48 18.79 11.07
N PRO A 69 -6.29 18.56 10.03
CA PRO A 69 -6.85 19.66 9.23
C PRO A 69 -7.71 20.58 10.10
#